data_AF-W7BEU6-F1
#
_entry.id   AF-W7BEU6-F1
#
_cell.length_a   1.000
_cell.length_b   1.000
_cell.length_c   1.000
_cell.angle_alpha   90.00
_cell.angle_beta   90.00
_cell.angle_gamma   90.00
#
_symmetry.space_group_name_H-M   'P 1'
#
loop_
_entity.id
_entity.type
_entity.pdbx_description
1 polymer ?
#
loop_
_entity_poly.entity_id
_entity_poly.type
_entity_poly.pdbx_seq_one_letter_code
_entity_poly.pdbx_strand_id
1 'polypeptide(L)'
;MNTDELLYMNQVYKRSQVLFKEIFLPDDQLYVVWYSECTPGRKWEPTGVLKKYLKVKSLKNRLSAEKVLRDGVYFFKFVLRCSVKDIRITVMLVAIANQDMNIAPKLEYECYFLNIEKKIIYHMYDDRGLDIVANSAEILKPIYHKYNDWALSYDRNEIEDKLGL
;
A
#
# COMPACT_ATOMS: atom_id res chain seq x y z
N MET A 1 -5.92 -10.21 20.87
CA MET A 1 -5.01 -11.13 20.17
C MET A 1 -4.36 -12.06 21.19
N ASN A 2 -4.24 -13.34 20.85
CA ASN A 2 -3.38 -14.27 21.57
C ASN A 2 -1.89 -14.05 21.19
N THR A 3 -0.98 -14.79 21.81
CA THR A 3 0.47 -14.65 21.58
C THR A 3 0.86 -14.95 20.13
N ASP A 4 0.25 -15.95 19.51
CA ASP A 4 0.57 -16.37 18.13
C ASP A 4 0.11 -15.33 17.11
N GLU A 5 -1.10 -14.78 17.28
CA GLU A 5 -1.63 -13.67 16.48
C GLU A 5 -0.75 -12.42 16.62
N LEU A 6 -0.25 -12.13 17.83
CA LEU A 6 0.65 -11.00 18.04
C LEU A 6 1.99 -11.21 17.33
N LEU A 7 2.56 -12.41 17.41
CA LEU A 7 3.81 -12.75 16.71
C LEU A 7 3.63 -12.69 15.19
N TYR A 8 2.52 -13.21 14.68
CA TYR A 8 2.13 -13.13 13.28
C TYR A 8 2.04 -11.66 12.81
N MET A 9 1.25 -10.83 13.49
CA MET A 9 1.08 -9.43 13.09
C MET A 9 2.37 -8.62 13.19
N ASN A 10 3.23 -8.90 14.17
CA ASN A 10 4.55 -8.28 14.24
C ASN A 10 5.42 -8.61 13.01
N GLN A 11 5.32 -9.83 12.48
CA GLN A 11 6.00 -10.18 11.22
C GLN A 11 5.37 -9.44 10.03
N VAL A 12 4.05 -9.37 9.94
CA VAL A 12 3.33 -8.63 8.88
C VAL A 12 3.76 -7.15 8.86
N TYR A 13 3.75 -6.48 10.01
CA TYR A 13 4.20 -5.08 10.10
C TYR A 13 5.66 -4.93 9.72
N LYS A 14 6.53 -5.83 10.18
CA LYS A 14 7.97 -5.78 9.89
C LYS A 14 8.23 -5.96 8.40
N ARG A 15 7.69 -7.00 7.78
CA ARG A 15 7.96 -7.35 6.37
C ARG A 15 7.46 -6.26 5.44
N SER A 16 6.21 -5.80 5.61
CA SER A 16 5.63 -4.71 4.81
C SER A 16 6.47 -3.43 4.90
N GLN A 17 6.86 -3.01 6.11
CA GLN A 17 7.65 -1.79 6.28
C GLN A 17 9.08 -1.92 5.77
N VAL A 18 9.72 -3.09 5.88
CA VAL A 18 11.07 -3.32 5.36
C VAL A 18 11.04 -3.28 3.83
N LEU A 19 10.12 -4.00 3.19
CA LEU A 19 9.99 -3.98 1.72
C LEU A 19 9.70 -2.56 1.21
N PHE A 20 8.79 -1.83 1.86
CA PHE A 20 8.50 -0.45 1.48
C PHE A 20 9.76 0.43 1.54
N LYS A 21 10.56 0.33 2.61
CA LYS A 21 11.78 1.13 2.78
C LYS A 21 12.92 0.73 1.86
N GLU A 22 12.96 -0.54 1.43
CA GLU A 22 13.91 -0.98 0.40
C GLU A 22 13.60 -0.31 -0.94
N ILE A 23 12.32 -0.20 -1.27
CA ILE A 23 11.85 0.31 -2.57
C ILE A 23 11.88 1.84 -2.61
N PHE A 24 11.42 2.50 -1.54
CA PHE A 24 11.17 3.94 -1.53
C PHE A 24 12.06 4.66 -0.51
N LEU A 25 12.81 5.65 -1.00
CA LEU A 25 13.64 6.54 -0.18
C LEU A 25 12.81 7.71 0.35
N PRO A 26 13.21 8.35 1.47
CA PRO A 26 12.44 9.44 2.06
C PRO A 26 12.11 10.61 1.13
N ASP A 27 13.02 10.93 0.20
CA ASP A 27 12.87 12.05 -0.73
C ASP A 27 12.22 11.67 -2.06
N ASP A 28 11.93 10.39 -2.28
CA ASP A 28 11.27 9.93 -3.49
C ASP A 28 9.89 10.59 -3.67
N GLN A 29 9.57 10.92 -4.92
CA GLN A 29 8.20 11.27 -5.29
C GLN A 29 7.28 10.06 -5.11
N LEU A 30 6.14 10.29 -4.47
CA LEU A 30 5.16 9.27 -4.16
C LEU A 30 3.77 9.74 -4.57
N TYR A 31 3.04 8.85 -5.24
CA TYR A 31 1.62 8.97 -5.47
C TYR A 31 0.91 7.98 -4.55
N VAL A 32 0.10 8.50 -3.64
CA VAL A 32 -0.80 7.68 -2.83
C VAL A 32 -2.16 7.69 -3.50
N VAL A 33 -2.60 6.54 -3.97
CA VAL A 33 -3.86 6.35 -4.67
C VAL A 33 -4.76 5.48 -3.82
N TRP A 34 -6.03 5.86 -3.65
CA TRP A 34 -6.99 4.98 -2.97
C TRP A 34 -8.38 5.11 -3.56
N TYR A 35 -9.18 4.06 -3.37
CA TYR A 35 -10.53 3.96 -3.90
C TYR A 35 -11.55 3.93 -2.76
N SER A 36 -12.61 4.72 -2.91
CA SER A 36 -13.78 4.66 -2.02
C SER A 36 -15.00 4.37 -2.86
N GLU A 37 -15.72 3.30 -2.54
CA GLU A 37 -16.99 2.99 -3.18
C GLU A 37 -18.02 4.13 -2.99
N CYS A 38 -18.75 4.47 -4.06
CA CYS A 38 -19.84 5.43 -4.03
C CYS A 38 -21.08 4.81 -3.40
N THR A 39 -21.15 4.80 -2.07
CA THR A 39 -22.29 4.26 -1.31
C THR A 39 -23.36 5.33 -1.10
N PRO A 40 -24.63 5.08 -1.46
CA PRO A 40 -25.74 6.01 -1.21
C PRO A 40 -25.85 6.35 0.28
N GLY A 41 -25.94 7.64 0.62
CA GLY A 41 -26.11 8.11 2.00
C GLY A 41 -24.83 8.20 2.84
N ARG A 42 -23.68 7.69 2.37
CA ARG A 42 -22.40 7.86 3.08
C ARG A 42 -21.85 9.27 2.86
N LYS A 43 -21.65 10.04 3.95
CA LYS A 43 -20.96 11.32 3.88
C LYS A 43 -19.54 11.12 3.35
N TRP A 44 -19.23 11.85 2.29
CA TRP A 44 -17.96 11.79 1.59
C TRP A 44 -16.92 12.65 2.32
N GLU A 45 -15.89 12.02 2.89
CA GLU A 45 -14.76 12.70 3.52
C GLU A 45 -13.43 12.31 2.84
N PRO A 46 -13.12 12.91 1.68
CA PRO A 46 -11.98 12.51 0.84
C PRO A 46 -10.65 12.71 1.57
N THR A 47 -10.56 13.73 2.42
CA THR A 47 -9.36 13.98 3.22
C THR A 47 -9.38 13.25 4.56
N GLY A 48 -10.52 12.71 5.00
CA GLY A 48 -10.67 12.04 6.29
C GLY A 48 -9.68 10.89 6.47
N VAL A 49 -9.48 10.13 5.39
CA VAL A 49 -8.53 9.01 5.31
C VAL A 49 -7.11 9.46 5.63
N LEU A 50 -6.64 10.50 4.94
CA LEU A 50 -5.24 10.92 4.99
C LEU A 50 -4.92 11.89 6.12
N LYS A 51 -5.91 12.61 6.69
CA LYS A 51 -5.68 13.62 7.75
C LYS A 51 -4.80 13.10 8.89
N LYS A 52 -4.94 11.84 9.30
CA LYS A 52 -4.15 11.19 10.36
C LYS A 52 -2.72 10.79 9.93
N TYR A 53 -2.48 10.65 8.63
CA TYR A 53 -1.22 10.17 8.06
C TYR A 53 -0.35 11.28 7.46
N LEU A 54 -0.95 12.42 7.07
CA LEU A 54 -0.19 13.58 6.58
C LEU A 54 0.65 14.18 7.70
N LYS A 55 1.97 14.28 7.49
CA LYS A 55 2.84 15.10 8.34
C LYS A 55 2.74 16.58 7.96
N VAL A 56 2.52 16.86 6.68
CA VAL A 56 2.36 18.21 6.13
C VAL A 56 0.89 18.46 5.77
N LYS A 57 0.16 19.23 6.60
CA LYS A 57 -1.29 19.43 6.45
C LYS A 57 -1.71 20.12 5.13
N SER A 58 -0.85 20.94 4.54
CA SER A 58 -1.13 21.63 3.28
C SER A 58 -1.20 20.69 2.07
N LEU A 59 -0.67 19.47 2.17
CA LEU A 59 -0.73 18.47 1.10
C LEU A 59 -2.15 18.07 0.71
N LYS A 60 -3.12 18.23 1.61
CA LYS A 60 -4.55 17.99 1.29
C LYS A 60 -5.04 18.80 0.08
N ASN A 61 -4.40 19.94 -0.22
CA ASN A 61 -4.75 20.79 -1.35
C ASN A 61 -4.23 20.25 -2.70
N ARG A 62 -3.36 19.23 -2.68
CA ARG A 62 -2.84 18.54 -3.86
C ARG A 62 -3.62 17.26 -4.18
N LEU A 63 -4.70 17.01 -3.44
CA LEU A 63 -5.55 15.84 -3.63
C LEU A 63 -6.40 16.03 -4.90
N SER A 64 -6.27 15.09 -5.84
CA SER A 64 -7.19 14.93 -6.95
C SER A 64 -8.22 13.86 -6.62
N ALA A 65 -9.44 14.03 -7.13
CA ALA A 65 -10.52 13.06 -7.02
C ALA A 65 -11.24 12.92 -8.36
N GLU A 66 -11.44 11.69 -8.81
CA GLU A 66 -12.20 11.37 -10.02
C GLU A 66 -13.20 10.25 -9.75
N LYS A 67 -14.36 10.30 -10.39
CA LYS A 67 -15.35 9.23 -10.33
C LYS A 67 -15.06 8.23 -11.44
N VAL A 68 -14.92 6.95 -11.08
CA VAL A 68 -14.61 5.86 -12.01
C VAL A 68 -15.63 4.73 -11.87
N LEU A 69 -15.87 4.00 -12.95
CA LEU A 69 -16.71 2.79 -12.97
C LEU A 69 -15.80 1.57 -13.05
N ARG A 70 -15.96 0.61 -12.14
CA ARG A 70 -15.23 -0.67 -12.10
C ARG A 70 -16.24 -1.77 -11.86
N ASP A 71 -16.30 -2.74 -12.78
CA ASP A 71 -17.18 -3.91 -12.66
C ASP A 71 -18.64 -3.58 -12.31
N GLY A 72 -19.16 -2.50 -12.91
CA GLY A 72 -20.54 -2.02 -12.67
C GLY A 72 -20.72 -1.19 -11.39
N VAL A 73 -19.68 -1.02 -10.57
CA VAL A 73 -19.70 -0.26 -9.32
C VAL A 73 -18.94 1.06 -9.46
N TYR A 74 -19.52 2.15 -8.98
CA TYR A 74 -18.87 3.46 -9.00
C TYR A 74 -17.96 3.64 -7.80
N PHE A 75 -16.75 4.17 -8.04
CA PHE A 75 -15.78 4.53 -7.03
C PHE A 75 -15.34 5.99 -7.20
N PHE A 76 -14.99 6.63 -6.10
CA PHE A 76 -14.08 7.77 -6.13
C PHE A 76 -12.65 7.25 -6.05
N LYS A 77 -11.88 7.53 -7.09
CA LYS A 77 -10.43 7.37 -7.10
C LYS A 77 -9.80 8.66 -6.65
N PHE A 78 -8.94 8.56 -5.65
CA PHE A 78 -8.19 9.67 -5.10
C PHE A 78 -6.73 9.54 -5.42
N VAL A 79 -6.07 10.66 -5.67
CA VAL A 79 -4.63 10.70 -5.94
C VAL A 79 -4.02 11.84 -5.16
N LEU A 80 -3.10 11.53 -4.25
CA LEU A 80 -2.26 12.51 -3.59
C LEU A 80 -0.82 12.41 -4.10
N ARG A 81 -0.27 13.52 -4.58
CA ARG A 81 1.15 13.66 -4.91
C ARG A 81 1.94 14.29 -3.77
N CYS A 82 2.95 13.61 -3.28
CA CYS A 82 3.83 14.05 -2.18
C CYS A 82 5.22 13.42 -2.29
N SER A 83 6.07 13.64 -1.29
CA SER A 83 7.25 12.79 -1.05
C SER A 83 6.98 11.76 0.04
N VAL A 84 7.76 10.67 0.10
CA VAL A 84 7.61 9.62 1.12
C VAL A 84 7.71 10.21 2.53
N LYS A 85 8.66 11.12 2.77
CA LYS A 85 8.86 11.76 4.08
C LYS A 85 7.65 12.56 4.56
N ASP A 86 6.79 13.03 3.67
CA ASP A 86 5.63 13.85 4.03
C ASP A 86 4.46 13.06 4.61
N ILE A 87 4.49 11.72 4.52
CA ILE A 87 3.42 10.82 4.95
C ILE A 87 3.95 9.81 5.98
N ARG A 88 3.10 9.47 6.94
CA ARG A 88 3.34 8.40 7.92
C ARG A 88 3.03 7.04 7.30
N ILE A 89 3.77 6.65 6.26
CA ILE A 89 3.48 5.41 5.51
C ILE A 89 3.51 4.17 6.40
N THR A 90 4.48 4.06 7.32
CA THR A 90 4.55 2.91 8.24
C THR A 90 3.29 2.76 9.08
N VAL A 91 2.65 3.87 9.48
CA VAL A 91 1.38 3.88 10.22
C VAL A 91 0.20 3.54 9.29
N MET A 92 0.25 3.92 8.02
CA MET A 92 -0.74 3.50 7.02
C MET A 92 -0.67 1.99 6.78
N LEU A 93 0.52 1.42 6.59
CA LEU A 93 0.70 -0.02 6.37
C LEU A 93 0.19 -0.85 7.56
N VAL A 94 0.45 -0.40 8.80
CA VAL A 94 -0.15 -1.04 9.99
C VAL A 94 -1.68 -0.96 9.95
N ALA A 95 -2.24 0.18 9.54
CA ALA A 95 -3.68 0.34 9.49
C ALA A 95 -4.35 -0.52 8.40
N ILE A 96 -3.66 -0.78 7.29
CA ILE A 96 -4.11 -1.70 6.22
C ILE A 96 -4.08 -3.14 6.76
N ALA A 97 -2.94 -3.56 7.31
CA ALA A 97 -2.77 -4.90 7.88
C ALA A 97 -3.84 -5.24 8.95
N ASN A 98 -4.25 -4.25 9.73
CA ASN A 98 -5.18 -4.45 10.83
C ASN A 98 -6.65 -4.67 10.43
N GLN A 99 -7.02 -4.42 9.16
CA GLN A 99 -8.43 -4.32 8.78
C GLN A 99 -9.21 -5.63 9.03
N ASP A 100 -8.64 -6.77 8.62
CA ASP A 100 -9.25 -8.10 8.71
C ASP A 100 -9.07 -8.73 10.09
N MET A 101 -8.08 -8.26 10.85
CA MET A 101 -7.83 -8.69 12.23
C MET A 101 -8.72 -7.96 13.25
N ASN A 102 -9.53 -7.00 12.80
CA ASN A 102 -10.38 -6.18 13.64
C ASN A 102 -9.63 -5.36 14.72
N ILE A 103 -8.42 -4.89 14.41
CA ILE A 103 -7.55 -4.13 15.34
C ILE A 103 -7.53 -2.65 14.94
N ALA A 104 -7.41 -1.74 15.91
CA ALA A 104 -7.20 -0.31 15.61
C ALA A 104 -5.69 0.02 15.56
N PRO A 105 -5.23 0.95 14.68
CA PRO A 105 -6.01 1.68 13.69
C PRO A 105 -6.38 0.82 12.48
N LYS A 106 -7.44 1.19 11.75
CA LYS A 106 -7.84 0.57 10.48
C LYS A 106 -7.80 1.55 9.31
N LEU A 107 -7.57 1.01 8.12
CA LEU A 107 -7.67 1.69 6.84
C LEU A 107 -8.36 0.78 5.82
N GLU A 108 -9.69 0.76 5.84
CA GLU A 108 -10.55 -0.07 4.99
C GLU A 108 -10.74 0.56 3.59
N TYR A 109 -9.62 0.85 2.92
CA TYR A 109 -9.60 1.36 1.56
C TYR A 109 -8.50 0.66 0.77
N GLU A 110 -8.81 0.27 -0.46
CA GLU A 110 -7.82 -0.20 -1.42
C GLU A 110 -6.82 0.93 -1.69
N CYS A 111 -5.54 0.71 -1.35
CA CYS A 111 -4.50 1.74 -1.36
C CYS A 111 -3.27 1.30 -2.14
N TYR A 112 -2.81 2.16 -3.04
CA TYR A 112 -1.61 1.97 -3.84
C TYR A 112 -0.59 3.07 -3.56
N PHE A 113 0.69 2.68 -3.52
CA PHE A 113 1.82 3.58 -3.38
C PHE A 113 2.69 3.48 -4.64
N LEU A 114 2.74 4.53 -5.44
CA LEU A 114 3.42 4.51 -6.74
C LEU A 114 4.58 5.50 -6.74
N ASN A 115 5.70 5.07 -7.31
CA ASN A 115 6.77 5.97 -7.74
C ASN A 115 6.91 5.86 -9.26
N ILE A 116 6.59 6.96 -9.95
CA ILE A 116 6.58 7.02 -11.42
C ILE A 116 8.00 6.97 -12.00
N GLU A 117 8.98 7.57 -11.33
CA GLU A 117 10.38 7.60 -11.78
C GLU A 117 11.00 6.19 -11.68
N LYS A 118 10.75 5.51 -10.56
CA LYS A 118 11.17 4.12 -10.34
C LYS A 118 10.31 3.12 -11.09
N LYS A 119 9.14 3.53 -11.60
CA LYS A 119 8.17 2.67 -12.30
C LYS A 119 7.74 1.46 -11.45
N ILE A 120 7.52 1.70 -10.16
CA ILE A 120 7.10 0.69 -9.18
C ILE A 120 5.76 1.08 -8.55
N ILE A 121 4.90 0.08 -8.37
CA ILE A 121 3.67 0.12 -7.59
C ILE A 121 3.85 -0.84 -6.41
N TYR A 122 3.53 -0.37 -5.22
CA TYR A 122 3.44 -1.17 -4.01
C TYR A 122 1.99 -1.18 -3.56
N HIS A 123 1.42 -2.37 -3.40
CA HIS A 123 0.04 -2.57 -2.99
C HIS A 123 -0.02 -3.59 -1.85
N MET A 124 -0.40 -3.14 -0.67
CA MET A 124 -0.71 -4.06 0.44
C MET A 124 -2.22 -4.17 0.53
N TYR A 125 -2.73 -5.41 0.48
CA TYR A 125 -4.16 -5.68 0.48
C TYR A 125 -4.69 -5.73 1.91
N ASP A 126 -4.04 -6.53 2.76
CA ASP A 126 -4.38 -6.81 4.16
C ASP A 126 -3.17 -7.46 4.87
N ASP A 127 -3.38 -8.22 5.95
CA ASP A 127 -2.33 -8.94 6.66
C ASP A 127 -1.76 -10.16 5.92
N ARG A 128 -2.49 -10.70 4.94
CA ARG A 128 -2.13 -11.92 4.20
C ARG A 128 -1.02 -11.69 3.18
N GLY A 129 -0.93 -10.50 2.61
CA GLY A 129 0.06 -10.24 1.56
C GLY A 129 0.08 -8.84 0.97
N LEU A 130 1.07 -8.64 0.10
CA LEU A 130 1.27 -7.42 -0.68
C LEU A 130 1.93 -7.76 -2.01
N ASP A 131 1.63 -6.97 -3.03
CA ASP A 131 2.27 -7.05 -4.34
C ASP A 131 3.19 -5.86 -4.58
N ILE A 132 4.33 -6.16 -5.21
CA ILE A 132 5.25 -5.16 -5.75
C ILE A 132 5.31 -5.39 -7.25
N VAL A 133 4.79 -4.43 -8.01
CA VAL A 133 4.73 -4.50 -9.47
C VAL A 133 5.69 -3.45 -10.03
N ALA A 134 6.53 -3.87 -10.97
CA ALA A 134 7.39 -2.96 -11.71
C ALA A 134 7.22 -3.16 -13.21
N ASN A 135 7.64 -2.18 -14.01
CA ASN A 135 7.57 -2.28 -15.46
C ASN A 135 8.68 -3.16 -16.08
N SER A 136 9.55 -3.75 -15.26
CA SER A 136 10.59 -4.71 -15.70
C SER A 136 11.01 -5.64 -14.57
N ALA A 137 11.36 -6.88 -14.91
CA ALA A 137 11.84 -7.88 -13.95
C ALA A 137 13.14 -7.45 -13.27
N GLU A 138 14.04 -6.75 -13.96
CA GLU A 138 15.33 -6.29 -13.43
C GLU A 138 15.20 -5.39 -12.19
N ILE A 139 14.10 -4.64 -12.08
CA ILE A 139 13.81 -3.83 -10.90
C ILE A 139 13.46 -4.71 -9.68
N LEU A 140 12.81 -5.84 -9.92
CA LEU A 140 12.30 -6.73 -8.87
C LEU A 140 13.29 -7.82 -8.46
N LYS A 141 14.17 -8.27 -9.37
CA LYS A 141 15.18 -9.31 -9.10
C LYS A 141 16.01 -9.03 -7.84
N PRO A 142 16.57 -7.82 -7.61
CA PRO A 142 17.32 -7.55 -6.38
C PRO A 142 16.47 -7.70 -5.11
N ILE A 143 15.20 -7.29 -5.17
CA ILE A 143 14.25 -7.42 -4.06
C ILE A 143 13.95 -8.90 -3.82
N TYR A 144 13.66 -9.66 -4.89
CA TYR A 144 13.35 -11.08 -4.79
C TYR A 144 14.55 -11.88 -4.25
N HIS A 145 15.75 -11.70 -4.80
CA HIS A 145 16.94 -12.40 -4.29
C HIS A 145 17.19 -12.13 -2.80
N LYS A 146 16.90 -10.92 -2.32
CA LYS A 146 17.09 -10.54 -0.92
C LYS A 146 15.97 -11.03 0.02
N TYR A 147 14.74 -11.18 -0.47
CA TYR A 147 13.56 -11.41 0.35
C TYR A 147 12.68 -12.60 -0.08
N ASN A 148 13.12 -13.47 -0.99
CA ASN A 148 12.35 -14.62 -1.48
C ASN A 148 11.93 -15.58 -0.35
N ASP A 149 12.69 -15.64 0.76
CA ASP A 149 12.30 -16.42 1.94
C ASP A 149 10.99 -15.95 2.57
N TRP A 150 10.54 -14.73 2.30
CA TRP A 150 9.26 -14.20 2.75
C TRP A 150 8.10 -14.51 1.81
N ALA A 151 8.38 -14.88 0.56
CA ALA A 151 7.37 -15.32 -0.39
C ALA A 151 6.83 -16.69 0.02
N LEU A 152 5.52 -16.89 -0.15
CA LEU A 152 4.85 -18.15 0.14
C LEU A 152 5.36 -19.21 -0.84
N SER A 153 5.60 -20.41 -0.35
CA SER A 153 6.26 -21.48 -1.13
C SER A 153 5.52 -21.80 -2.43
N TYR A 154 4.19 -21.68 -2.44
CA TYR A 154 3.37 -21.93 -3.62
C TYR A 154 3.39 -20.76 -4.64
N ASP A 155 3.75 -19.54 -4.24
CA ASP A 155 3.86 -18.39 -5.14
C ASP A 155 5.25 -18.29 -5.81
N ARG A 156 6.27 -18.93 -5.23
CA ARG A 156 7.68 -18.79 -5.69
C ARG A 156 7.89 -19.13 -7.15
N ASN A 157 7.35 -20.26 -7.62
CA ASN A 157 7.51 -20.67 -9.01
C ASN A 157 6.88 -19.65 -9.98
N GLU A 158 5.72 -19.09 -9.63
CA GLU A 158 5.06 -18.07 -10.46
C GLU A 158 5.85 -16.75 -10.43
N ILE A 159 6.42 -16.38 -9.29
CA ILE A 159 7.27 -15.19 -9.18
C ILE A 159 8.54 -15.39 -10.02
N GLU A 160 9.21 -16.53 -9.92
CA GLU A 160 10.43 -16.85 -10.67
C GLU A 160 10.19 -16.84 -12.18
N ASP A 161 9.11 -17.45 -12.65
CA ASP A 161 8.70 -17.42 -14.07
C ASP A 161 8.50 -15.97 -14.56
N LYS A 162 7.76 -15.15 -13.81
CA LYS A 162 7.54 -13.73 -14.13
C LYS A 162 8.83 -12.90 -14.09
N LEU A 163 9.81 -13.31 -13.28
CA LEU A 163 11.12 -12.65 -13.19
C LEU A 163 12.12 -13.19 -14.21
N GLY A 164 11.83 -14.31 -14.88
CA GLY A 164 12.76 -15.03 -15.73
C GLY A 164 13.98 -15.55 -14.97
N LEU A 165 13.74 -16.18 -13.81
CA LEU A 165 14.74 -16.82 -12.94
C LEU A 165 14.72 -18.34 -13.07
#